data_AF-A0A094GPE5-F1
#
_entry.id   AF-A0A094GPE5-F1
#
_cell.length_a   1.000
_cell.length_b   1.000
_cell.length_c   1.000
_cell.angle_alpha   90.00
_cell.angle_beta   90.00
_cell.angle_gamma   90.00
#
_symmetry.space_group_name_H-M   'P 1'
#
loop_
_entity.id
_entity.type
_entity.pdbx_description
1 polymer ?
#
loop_
_entity_poly.entity_id
_entity_poly.type
_entity_poly.pdbx_seq_one_letter_code
_entity_poly.pdbx_strand_id
1 'polypeptide(L)'
;RAPRARRSGSSQRSHRAKAWTVHISLMPTASQPFPFEKDTMAYKRVLSRGLHRVVAVPGSDSSSFVSATSAEFGSLLKGRPWMPLVAKICDAEHVTGLPMLRQLPPNLIDSNLYDLDFLTAHCATLDHNGHILDLYIGMCTDSFSWPELASSPVFLPGLEACWAFDPYLDGAGSRDNEEAIDNVVDSDLKAEDRHSAGDLLRAWSPPTTRLKRTATGITRASSFGSTDSAVSVSKKSKIGHAPCAMPGVEVRDWRAEAV
;
A
#
# COMPACT_ATOMS: atom_id res chain seq x y z
N ARG A 1 40.13 -56.69 -5.73
CA ARG A 1 39.52 -55.60 -4.90
C ARG A 1 39.39 -54.37 -5.78
N ALA A 2 38.18 -54.01 -6.19
CA ALA A 2 37.84 -52.71 -6.78
C ALA A 2 36.37 -52.43 -6.42
N PRO A 3 36.02 -51.31 -5.75
CA PRO A 3 34.65 -51.04 -5.40
C PRO A 3 33.94 -50.39 -6.59
N ARG A 4 32.82 -51.00 -6.99
CA ARG A 4 31.89 -50.47 -7.98
C ARG A 4 31.15 -49.30 -7.32
N ALA A 5 31.47 -48.07 -7.72
CA ALA A 5 30.78 -46.87 -7.24
C ALA A 5 29.30 -46.94 -7.63
N ARG A 6 28.42 -47.15 -6.64
CA ARG A 6 26.99 -46.93 -6.78
C ARG A 6 26.79 -45.43 -6.89
N ARG A 7 26.55 -44.93 -8.11
CA ARG A 7 25.97 -43.60 -8.31
C ARG A 7 24.56 -43.64 -7.75
N SER A 8 24.40 -43.16 -6.52
CA SER A 8 23.10 -42.73 -6.00
C SER A 8 22.67 -41.54 -6.85
N GLY A 9 21.83 -41.80 -7.86
CA GLY A 9 21.10 -40.75 -8.54
C GLY A 9 20.18 -40.11 -7.52
N SER A 10 20.58 -38.97 -6.96
CA SER A 10 19.66 -38.09 -6.26
C SER A 10 18.62 -37.66 -7.28
N SER A 11 17.43 -38.27 -7.22
CA SER A 11 16.24 -37.72 -7.84
C SER A 11 15.90 -36.44 -7.09
N GLN A 12 16.68 -35.39 -7.35
CA GLN A 12 16.22 -34.03 -7.17
C GLN A 12 15.15 -33.86 -8.24
N ARG A 13 13.90 -34.18 -7.87
CA ARG A 13 12.76 -33.44 -8.43
C ARG A 13 13.10 -31.99 -8.19
N SER A 14 13.62 -31.30 -9.21
CA SER A 14 13.62 -29.85 -9.20
C SER A 14 12.14 -29.52 -9.07
N HIS A 15 11.69 -29.16 -7.87
CA HIS A 15 10.47 -28.40 -7.71
C HIS A 15 10.75 -27.09 -8.42
N ARG A 16 10.60 -27.08 -9.75
CA ARG A 16 10.63 -25.85 -10.53
C ARG A 16 9.51 -25.04 -9.91
N ALA A 17 9.88 -23.93 -9.27
CA ALA A 17 8.92 -23.00 -8.72
C ALA A 17 7.92 -22.69 -9.85
N LYS A 18 6.63 -22.90 -9.58
CA LYS A 18 5.60 -22.72 -10.59
C LYS A 18 5.41 -21.22 -10.75
N ALA A 19 5.63 -20.73 -11.97
CA ALA A 19 5.32 -19.34 -12.29
C ALA A 19 3.83 -19.06 -12.02
N TRP A 20 3.54 -17.85 -11.57
CA TRP A 20 2.19 -17.41 -11.22
C TRP A 20 1.98 -15.97 -11.68
N THR A 21 0.72 -15.56 -11.75
CA THR A 21 0.34 -14.20 -12.15
C THR A 21 -0.46 -13.56 -11.05
N VAL A 22 -0.26 -12.27 -10.83
CA VAL A 22 -0.98 -11.50 -9.82
C VAL A 22 -1.27 -10.11 -10.32
N HIS A 23 -2.44 -9.59 -9.95
CA HIS A 23 -2.75 -8.19 -10.17
C HIS A 23 -2.13 -7.34 -9.05
N ILE A 24 -1.30 -6.38 -9.44
CA ILE A 24 -0.59 -5.48 -8.53
C ILE A 24 -1.04 -4.05 -8.81
N SER A 25 -1.46 -3.37 -7.75
CA SER A 25 -1.80 -1.94 -7.79
C SER A 25 -0.76 -1.13 -7.03
N LEU A 26 -0.01 -0.29 -7.75
CA LEU A 26 0.90 0.70 -7.17
C LEU A 26 0.11 1.91 -6.68
N MET A 27 0.09 2.13 -5.37
CA MET A 27 -0.64 3.23 -4.78
C MET A 27 0.15 4.55 -4.89
N PRO A 28 -0.49 5.69 -5.21
CA PRO A 28 0.15 7.00 -5.19
C PRO A 28 0.79 7.33 -3.84
N THR A 29 0.15 6.96 -2.74
CA THR A 29 0.71 7.02 -1.38
C THR A 29 0.50 5.70 -0.66
N ALA A 30 1.51 5.24 0.09
CA ALA A 30 1.42 4.05 0.92
C ALA A 30 0.48 4.22 2.13
N SER A 31 0.11 5.46 2.47
CA SER A 31 -0.87 5.77 3.52
C SER A 31 -2.33 5.73 3.06
N GLN A 32 -2.58 5.47 1.77
CA GLN A 32 -3.93 5.35 1.23
C GLN A 32 -4.66 4.19 1.93
N PRO A 33 -5.79 4.44 2.62
CA PRO A 33 -6.43 3.42 3.45
C PRO A 33 -7.24 2.39 2.65
N PHE A 34 -7.67 2.75 1.44
CA PHE A 34 -8.47 1.89 0.56
C PHE A 34 -8.05 2.11 -0.90
N PRO A 35 -8.11 1.07 -1.76
CA PRO A 35 -8.01 1.22 -3.19
C PRO A 35 -9.00 2.27 -3.73
N PHE A 36 -8.71 2.84 -4.89
CA PHE A 36 -9.68 3.72 -5.53
C PHE A 36 -10.88 2.91 -6.04
N GLU A 37 -12.08 3.41 -5.76
CA GLU A 37 -13.30 2.84 -6.28
C GLU A 37 -13.31 2.92 -7.82
N LYS A 38 -13.83 1.85 -8.44
CA LYS A 38 -13.88 1.74 -9.90
C LYS A 38 -14.65 2.92 -10.50
N ASP A 39 -14.25 3.32 -11.70
CA ASP A 39 -14.90 4.37 -12.49
C ASP A 39 -14.83 5.80 -11.92
N THR A 40 -14.22 5.99 -10.74
CA THR A 40 -13.85 7.32 -10.22
C THR A 40 -12.74 7.99 -11.04
N MET A 41 -12.62 9.31 -10.92
CA MET A 41 -11.55 10.08 -11.57
C MET A 41 -10.17 9.64 -11.10
N ALA A 42 -9.99 9.41 -9.80
CA ALA A 42 -8.73 8.92 -9.24
C ALA A 42 -8.36 7.54 -9.81
N TYR A 43 -9.31 6.61 -9.87
CA TYR A 43 -9.12 5.29 -10.47
C TYR A 43 -8.71 5.39 -11.94
N LYS A 44 -9.40 6.22 -12.72
CA LYS A 44 -9.07 6.44 -14.14
C LYS A 44 -7.68 7.08 -14.31
N ARG A 45 -7.27 8.01 -13.44
CA ARG A 45 -5.91 8.61 -13.45
C ARG A 45 -4.84 7.54 -13.26
N VAL A 46 -4.96 6.72 -12.22
CA VAL A 46 -3.97 5.66 -11.95
C VAL A 46 -3.97 4.57 -13.03
N LEU A 47 -5.14 4.22 -13.57
CA LEU A 47 -5.27 3.27 -14.68
C LEU A 47 -4.60 3.79 -15.97
N SER A 48 -4.83 5.06 -16.32
CA SER A 48 -4.26 5.69 -17.53
C SER A 48 -2.72 5.68 -17.56
N ARG A 49 -2.08 5.59 -16.38
CA ARG A 49 -0.61 5.60 -16.21
C ARG A 49 -0.04 4.24 -15.82
N GLY A 50 -0.86 3.19 -15.84
CA GLY A 50 -0.40 1.82 -15.63
C GLY A 50 0.05 1.56 -14.20
N LEU A 51 -0.64 2.14 -13.22
CA LEU A 51 -0.41 1.79 -11.81
C LEU A 51 -1.11 0.47 -11.44
N HIS A 52 -2.01 -0.04 -12.28
CA HIS A 52 -2.64 -1.34 -12.17
C HIS A 52 -2.10 -2.28 -13.25
N ARG A 53 -1.45 -3.38 -12.85
CA ARG A 53 -0.81 -4.30 -13.80
C ARG A 53 -0.95 -5.74 -13.37
N VAL A 54 -1.04 -6.65 -14.36
CA VAL A 54 -0.89 -8.08 -14.12
C VAL A 54 0.59 -8.43 -14.29
N VAL A 55 1.20 -8.96 -13.24
CA VAL A 55 2.63 -9.28 -13.21
C VAL A 55 2.81 -10.80 -13.22
N ALA A 56 3.65 -11.29 -14.14
CA ALA A 56 4.06 -12.68 -14.17
C ALA A 56 5.32 -12.87 -13.31
N VAL A 57 5.18 -13.64 -12.23
CA VAL A 57 6.25 -13.92 -11.28
C VAL A 57 6.81 -15.32 -11.56
N PRO A 58 8.12 -15.47 -11.83
CA PRO A 58 8.69 -16.74 -12.31
C PRO A 58 8.84 -17.81 -11.22
N GLY A 59 8.74 -17.43 -9.94
CA GLY A 59 8.92 -18.33 -8.81
C GLY A 59 8.18 -17.87 -7.56
N SER A 60 8.25 -18.66 -6.49
CA SER A 60 7.59 -18.38 -5.21
C SER A 60 8.52 -17.70 -4.21
N ASP A 61 9.80 -17.49 -4.55
CA ASP A 61 10.78 -16.84 -3.69
C ASP A 61 10.72 -15.30 -3.80
N SER A 62 11.26 -14.64 -2.78
CA SER A 62 11.25 -13.18 -2.68
C SER A 62 12.03 -12.49 -3.81
N SER A 63 13.13 -13.08 -4.27
CA SER A 63 13.91 -12.52 -5.39
C SER A 63 13.11 -12.51 -6.69
N SER A 64 12.39 -13.59 -6.99
CA SER A 64 11.47 -13.69 -8.12
C SER A 64 10.38 -12.61 -8.06
N PHE A 65 9.73 -12.41 -6.91
CA PHE A 65 8.68 -11.41 -6.76
C PHE A 65 9.21 -9.97 -6.87
N VAL A 66 10.29 -9.66 -6.15
CA VAL A 66 10.88 -8.32 -6.11
C VAL A 66 11.42 -7.91 -7.48
N SER A 67 12.10 -8.83 -8.17
CA SER A 67 12.64 -8.55 -9.51
C SER A 67 11.52 -8.33 -10.54
N ALA A 68 10.50 -9.19 -10.58
CA ALA A 68 9.36 -9.05 -11.48
C ALA A 68 8.62 -7.74 -11.24
N THR A 69 8.30 -7.42 -9.99
CA THR A 69 7.56 -6.20 -9.63
C THR A 69 8.38 -4.93 -9.89
N SER A 70 9.67 -4.94 -9.55
CA SER A 70 10.55 -3.78 -9.78
C SER A 70 10.81 -3.53 -11.27
N ALA A 71 10.92 -4.60 -12.07
CA ALA A 71 11.03 -4.47 -13.51
C ALA A 71 9.75 -3.88 -14.12
N GLU A 72 8.60 -4.39 -13.70
CA GLU A 72 7.30 -3.94 -14.21
C GLU A 72 7.07 -2.45 -13.90
N PHE A 73 7.21 -2.04 -12.64
CA PHE A 73 6.93 -0.65 -12.23
C PHE A 73 8.16 0.27 -12.31
N GLY A 74 9.28 -0.19 -12.89
CA GLY A 74 10.57 0.51 -12.84
C GLY A 74 10.55 1.93 -13.42
N SER A 75 9.79 2.17 -14.49
CA SER A 75 9.65 3.50 -15.09
C SER A 75 8.92 4.51 -14.20
N LEU A 76 8.03 4.03 -13.32
CA LEU A 76 7.29 4.85 -12.35
C LEU A 76 8.10 5.01 -11.06
N LEU A 77 8.62 3.91 -10.53
CA LEU A 77 9.37 3.88 -9.27
C LEU A 77 10.71 4.62 -9.40
N LYS A 78 11.37 4.57 -10.56
CA LYS A 78 12.66 5.25 -10.82
C LYS A 78 13.73 4.93 -9.77
N GLY A 79 13.76 3.67 -9.31
CA GLY A 79 14.69 3.19 -8.29
C GLY A 79 14.32 3.53 -6.85
N ARG A 80 13.18 4.19 -6.60
CA ARG A 80 12.69 4.45 -5.23
C ARG A 80 12.30 3.16 -4.52
N PRO A 81 12.62 3.01 -3.22
CA PRO A 81 12.27 1.83 -2.45
C PRO A 81 10.75 1.75 -2.27
N TRP A 82 10.24 0.52 -2.35
CA TRP A 82 8.82 0.20 -2.22
C TRP A 82 8.63 -1.02 -1.33
N MET A 83 7.41 -1.19 -0.84
CA MET A 83 6.97 -2.34 -0.06
C MET A 83 5.58 -2.78 -0.52
N PRO A 84 5.23 -4.08 -0.36
CA PRO A 84 3.84 -4.48 -0.38
C PRO A 84 3.12 -3.87 0.83
N LEU A 85 1.84 -3.59 0.64
CA LEU A 85 0.96 -3.11 1.70
C LEU A 85 0.23 -4.29 2.31
N VAL A 86 -0.09 -4.18 3.60
CA VAL A 86 -1.02 -5.09 4.25
C VAL A 86 -2.39 -4.86 3.65
N ALA A 87 -2.99 -5.88 3.06
CA ALA A 87 -4.36 -5.84 2.54
C ALA A 87 -5.23 -6.82 3.32
N LYS A 88 -6.27 -6.32 3.98
CA LYS A 88 -7.25 -7.15 4.69
C LYS A 88 -8.64 -6.86 4.17
N ILE A 89 -9.33 -7.89 3.70
CA ILE A 89 -10.76 -7.81 3.44
C ILE A 89 -11.44 -7.61 4.78
N CYS A 90 -12.37 -6.66 4.87
CA CYS A 90 -13.19 -6.49 6.06
C CYS A 90 -14.12 -7.71 6.18
N ASP A 91 -14.01 -8.42 7.30
CA ASP A 91 -14.77 -9.64 7.61
C ASP A 91 -16.07 -9.37 8.37
N ALA A 92 -16.46 -8.09 8.50
CA ALA A 92 -17.72 -7.72 9.13
C ALA A 92 -18.91 -8.17 8.27
N GLU A 93 -19.90 -8.80 8.91
CA GLU A 93 -21.06 -9.49 8.31
C GLU A 93 -21.90 -8.65 7.32
N HIS A 94 -21.68 -7.34 7.24
CA HIS A 94 -22.37 -6.40 6.35
C HIS A 94 -21.44 -5.47 5.55
N VAL A 95 -20.13 -5.71 5.54
CA VAL A 95 -19.15 -4.89 4.80
C VAL A 95 -18.49 -5.74 3.71
N THR A 96 -19.23 -6.01 2.63
CA THR A 96 -18.60 -6.40 1.36
C THR A 96 -17.97 -5.15 0.78
N GLY A 97 -16.65 -5.09 0.68
CA GLY A 97 -15.99 -3.85 0.29
C GLY A 97 -14.54 -4.01 -0.14
N LEU A 98 -13.95 -2.88 -0.52
CA LEU A 98 -12.55 -2.76 -0.88
C LEU A 98 -11.66 -3.15 0.30
N PRO A 99 -10.50 -3.80 0.07
CA PRO A 99 -9.59 -4.16 1.15
C PRO A 99 -9.09 -2.93 1.89
N MET A 100 -8.94 -3.07 3.21
CA MET A 100 -8.22 -2.09 4.03
C MET A 100 -6.72 -2.22 3.79
N LEU A 101 -6.09 -1.13 3.40
CA LEU A 101 -4.66 -1.04 3.16
C LEU A 101 -3.95 -0.40 4.34
N ARG A 102 -2.81 -0.97 4.71
CA ARG A 102 -1.90 -0.39 5.71
C ARG A 102 -0.46 -0.60 5.28
N GLN A 103 0.41 0.30 5.71
CA GLN A 103 1.85 0.11 5.58
C GLN A 103 2.30 -1.12 6.38
N LEU A 104 3.29 -1.83 5.86
CA LEU A 104 3.95 -2.87 6.64
C LEU A 104 4.61 -2.27 7.89
N PRO A 105 4.56 -2.97 9.04
CA PRO A 105 5.37 -2.61 10.19
C PRO A 105 6.85 -2.47 9.81
N PRO A 106 7.62 -1.51 10.37
CA PRO A 106 8.99 -1.25 9.95
C PRO A 106 9.92 -2.47 9.97
N ASN A 107 9.69 -3.41 10.89
CA ASN A 107 10.47 -4.64 11.01
C ASN A 107 10.16 -5.70 9.95
N LEU A 108 9.12 -5.50 9.13
CA LEU A 108 8.74 -6.38 8.02
C LEU A 108 9.02 -5.74 6.65
N ILE A 109 9.58 -4.52 6.62
CA ILE A 109 10.01 -3.86 5.38
C ILE A 109 11.42 -4.36 5.03
N ASP A 110 11.48 -5.56 4.45
CA ASP A 110 12.70 -6.16 3.93
C ASP A 110 12.36 -6.96 2.67
N SER A 111 12.96 -6.58 1.53
CA SER A 111 12.71 -7.23 0.25
C SER A 111 13.03 -8.73 0.25
N ASN A 112 13.89 -9.21 1.15
CA ASN A 112 14.21 -10.62 1.26
C ASN A 112 13.05 -11.46 1.85
N LEU A 113 12.08 -10.81 2.50
CA LEU A 113 10.93 -11.47 3.12
C LEU A 113 9.75 -11.68 2.17
N TYR A 114 9.69 -10.99 1.03
CA TYR A 114 8.51 -10.93 0.17
C TYR A 114 8.30 -12.18 -0.71
N ASP A 115 8.44 -13.37 -0.13
CA ASP A 115 8.10 -14.63 -0.78
C ASP A 115 6.57 -14.87 -0.81
N LEU A 116 6.14 -15.90 -1.55
CA LEU A 116 4.73 -16.18 -1.74
C LEU A 116 3.98 -16.43 -0.42
N ASP A 117 4.63 -17.08 0.55
CA ASP A 117 4.04 -17.40 1.85
C ASP A 117 3.84 -16.13 2.68
N PHE A 118 4.85 -15.26 2.73
CA PHE A 118 4.75 -13.95 3.38
C PHE A 118 3.66 -13.08 2.77
N LEU A 119 3.61 -13.00 1.43
CA LEU A 119 2.62 -12.20 0.72
C LEU A 119 1.21 -12.71 1.01
N THR A 120 1.00 -14.02 0.97
CA THR A 120 -0.28 -14.67 1.29
C THR A 120 -0.71 -14.40 2.72
N ALA A 121 0.23 -14.47 3.68
CA ALA A 121 -0.08 -14.30 5.10
C ALA A 121 -0.35 -12.83 5.51
N HIS A 122 0.25 -11.86 4.81
CA HIS A 122 0.29 -10.48 5.30
C HIS A 122 -0.22 -9.42 4.32
N CYS A 123 -0.06 -9.62 3.01
CA CYS A 123 -0.15 -8.52 2.05
C CYS A 123 -1.24 -8.69 0.99
N ALA A 124 -1.76 -9.91 0.83
CA ALA A 124 -2.68 -10.24 -0.23
C ALA A 124 -4.13 -10.25 0.22
N THR A 125 -5.01 -9.85 -0.71
CA THR A 125 -6.39 -10.35 -0.69
C THR A 125 -6.39 -11.76 -1.28
N LEU A 126 -7.16 -12.67 -0.68
CA LEU A 126 -7.20 -14.06 -1.08
C LEU A 126 -8.58 -14.41 -1.66
N ASP A 127 -8.59 -15.30 -2.65
CA ASP A 127 -9.82 -15.94 -3.11
C ASP A 127 -10.33 -16.98 -2.10
N HIS A 128 -11.47 -17.61 -2.42
CA HIS A 128 -12.07 -18.63 -1.56
C HIS A 128 -11.22 -19.92 -1.41
N ASN A 129 -10.18 -20.10 -2.23
CA ASN A 129 -9.25 -21.23 -2.15
C ASN A 129 -7.93 -20.86 -1.45
N GLY A 130 -7.77 -19.60 -1.02
CA GLY A 130 -6.55 -19.09 -0.42
C GLY A 130 -5.47 -18.67 -1.43
N HIS A 131 -5.80 -18.51 -2.71
CA HIS A 131 -4.87 -17.98 -3.72
C HIS A 131 -4.87 -16.45 -3.69
N ILE A 132 -3.71 -15.84 -3.94
CA ILE A 132 -3.58 -14.39 -4.05
C ILE A 132 -4.44 -13.88 -5.21
N LEU A 133 -5.38 -12.98 -4.91
CA LEU A 133 -6.23 -12.28 -5.87
C LEU A 133 -5.55 -10.97 -6.30
N ASP A 134 -5.36 -10.06 -5.35
CA ASP A 134 -4.73 -8.75 -5.55
C ASP A 134 -3.65 -8.45 -4.51
N LEU A 135 -2.61 -7.75 -4.97
CA LEU A 135 -1.59 -7.12 -4.16
C LEU A 135 -1.58 -5.60 -4.36
N TYR A 136 -1.17 -4.90 -3.32
CA TYR A 136 -1.00 -3.46 -3.33
C TYR A 136 0.42 -3.15 -2.92
N ILE A 137 1.08 -2.22 -3.62
CA ILE A 137 2.43 -1.76 -3.29
C ILE A 137 2.44 -0.24 -3.12
N GLY A 138 3.36 0.27 -2.31
CA GLY A 138 3.56 1.70 -2.14
C GLY A 138 5.03 2.02 -1.90
N MET A 139 5.43 3.26 -2.20
CA MET A 139 6.79 3.72 -1.88
C MET A 139 6.97 3.83 -0.37
N CYS A 140 8.15 3.47 0.14
CA CYS A 140 8.40 3.41 1.59
C CYS A 140 8.37 4.79 2.24
N THR A 141 8.94 5.79 1.57
CA THR A 141 9.15 7.14 2.12
C THR A 141 8.59 8.26 1.24
N ASP A 142 8.24 7.95 0.00
CA ASP A 142 7.85 8.93 -1.02
C ASP A 142 6.38 8.72 -1.43
N SER A 143 5.83 9.66 -2.18
CA SER A 143 4.48 9.58 -2.75
C SER A 143 4.44 10.23 -4.13
N PHE A 144 3.61 9.71 -5.02
CA PHE A 144 3.33 10.36 -6.28
C PHE A 144 2.35 11.52 -6.09
N SER A 145 2.69 12.69 -6.63
CA SER A 145 1.72 13.76 -6.82
C SER A 145 0.91 13.55 -8.11
N TRP A 146 -0.30 14.10 -8.20
CA TRP A 146 -1.08 14.04 -9.45
C TRP A 146 -0.35 14.67 -10.65
N PRO A 147 0.32 15.84 -10.53
CA PRO A 147 1.11 16.38 -11.62
C PRO A 147 2.26 15.46 -12.06
N GLU A 148 2.94 14.80 -11.11
CA GLU A 148 3.98 13.81 -11.43
C GLU A 148 3.40 12.65 -12.26
N LEU A 149 2.25 12.09 -11.84
CA LEU A 149 1.58 11.03 -12.58
C LEU A 149 1.08 11.50 -13.94
N ALA A 150 0.56 12.72 -14.06
CA ALA A 150 0.13 13.30 -15.33
C ALA A 150 1.28 13.36 -16.35
N SER A 151 2.50 13.63 -15.87
CA SER A 151 3.72 13.67 -16.68
C SER A 151 4.33 12.30 -16.98
N SER A 152 3.87 11.24 -16.32
CA SER A 152 4.37 9.88 -16.55
C SER A 152 3.86 9.31 -17.89
N PRO A 153 4.54 8.31 -18.48
CA PRO A 153 4.13 7.72 -19.74
C PRO A 153 2.65 7.31 -19.75
N VAL A 154 1.95 7.62 -20.85
CA VAL A 154 0.59 7.13 -21.06
C VAL A 154 0.66 5.61 -21.25
N PHE A 155 -0.02 4.87 -20.38
CA PHE A 155 -0.10 3.41 -20.46
C PHE A 155 -1.37 2.98 -21.20
N LEU A 156 -2.50 3.62 -20.89
CA LEU A 156 -3.79 3.34 -21.53
C LEU A 156 -4.35 4.65 -22.11
N PRO A 157 -4.29 4.84 -23.45
CA PRO A 157 -4.88 6.01 -24.10
C PRO A 157 -6.41 5.95 -24.05
N GLY A 158 -7.07 7.10 -24.29
CA GLY A 158 -8.53 7.23 -24.27
C GLY A 158 -9.12 7.58 -22.90
N LEU A 159 -8.28 7.77 -21.89
CA LEU A 159 -8.66 8.22 -20.55
C LEU A 159 -8.23 9.67 -20.26
N GLU A 160 -7.88 10.47 -21.27
CA GLU A 160 -7.31 11.80 -21.10
C GLU A 160 -8.23 12.75 -20.31
N ALA A 161 -9.55 12.58 -20.45
CA ALA A 161 -10.55 13.37 -19.72
C ALA A 161 -10.44 13.22 -18.18
N CYS A 162 -9.85 12.13 -17.66
CA CYS A 162 -9.67 11.96 -16.22
C CYS A 162 -8.63 12.92 -15.61
N TRP A 163 -7.85 13.60 -16.46
CA TRP A 163 -6.87 14.61 -16.07
C TRP A 163 -7.43 16.04 -16.08
N ALA A 164 -8.72 16.21 -16.38
CA ALA A 164 -9.39 17.47 -16.11
C ALA A 164 -9.29 17.81 -14.61
N PHE A 165 -9.28 19.11 -14.30
CA PHE A 165 -9.21 19.60 -12.94
C PHE A 165 -10.35 19.03 -12.09
N ASP A 166 -9.98 18.41 -10.98
CA ASP A 166 -10.89 17.86 -10.00
C ASP A 166 -10.60 18.53 -8.65
N PRO A 167 -11.54 19.32 -8.08
CA PRO A 167 -11.32 20.04 -6.83
C PRO A 167 -10.91 19.15 -5.64
N TYR A 168 -11.34 17.88 -5.64
CA TYR A 168 -11.06 16.94 -4.57
C TYR A 168 -9.68 16.30 -4.71
N LEU A 169 -9.22 16.08 -5.95
CA LEU A 169 -7.92 15.49 -6.22
C LEU A 169 -6.80 16.53 -6.28
N ASP A 170 -7.06 17.66 -6.91
CA ASP A 170 -6.05 18.69 -7.21
C ASP A 170 -6.00 19.81 -6.16
N GLY A 171 -7.01 19.86 -5.28
CA GLY A 171 -7.14 20.87 -4.23
C GLY A 171 -7.54 22.25 -4.76
N ALA A 172 -8.06 23.09 -3.86
CA ALA A 172 -8.53 24.43 -4.20
C ALA A 172 -7.41 25.42 -4.64
N GLY A 173 -6.13 25.06 -4.45
CA GLY A 173 -4.98 25.94 -4.68
C GLY A 173 -4.37 25.92 -6.08
N SER A 174 -4.94 25.18 -7.04
CA SER A 174 -4.39 25.14 -8.41
C SER A 174 -4.92 26.24 -9.35
N ARG A 175 -5.75 27.16 -8.86
CA ARG A 175 -6.16 28.38 -9.60
C ARG A 175 -5.50 29.63 -9.02
N ASP A 176 -4.19 29.67 -9.00
CA ASP A 176 -3.46 30.94 -8.96
C ASP A 176 -3.19 31.40 -10.40
N ASN A 177 -4.25 31.67 -11.18
CA ASN A 177 -4.32 32.84 -12.04
C ASN A 177 -5.76 33.08 -12.56
N GLU A 178 -6.20 34.31 -12.34
CA GLU A 178 -7.23 35.10 -13.02
C GLU A 178 -8.72 34.70 -13.00
N GLU A 179 -9.48 35.66 -12.42
CA GLU A 179 -10.90 35.99 -12.59
C GLU A 179 -11.97 35.22 -11.79
N ALA A 180 -12.39 35.91 -10.71
CA ALA A 180 -13.74 36.06 -10.15
C ALA A 180 -14.45 34.77 -9.66
N ILE A 181 -15.08 34.71 -8.49
CA ILE A 181 -16.08 35.63 -7.93
C ILE A 181 -16.23 35.32 -6.43
N ASP A 182 -16.32 36.39 -5.65
CA ASP A 182 -16.88 36.41 -4.30
C ASP A 182 -18.29 35.82 -4.31
N ASN A 183 -18.54 34.73 -3.58
CA ASN A 183 -19.87 34.35 -3.14
C ASN A 183 -19.78 33.55 -1.83
N VAL A 184 -20.11 34.30 -0.79
CA VAL A 184 -20.44 33.91 0.57
C VAL A 184 -21.65 32.95 0.57
N VAL A 185 -21.51 31.87 1.35
CA VAL A 185 -22.51 30.92 1.90
C VAL A 185 -23.97 31.06 1.45
N ASP A 186 -24.54 29.98 0.90
CA ASP A 186 -25.62 29.21 1.53
C ASP A 186 -26.00 28.02 0.64
N SER A 187 -26.02 26.80 1.17
CA SER A 187 -26.79 25.66 0.64
C SER A 187 -26.73 24.49 1.63
N ASP A 188 -27.58 24.60 2.65
CA ASP A 188 -28.24 23.46 3.27
C ASP A 188 -28.86 22.55 2.20
N LEU A 189 -28.26 21.38 1.96
CA LEU A 189 -28.97 20.27 1.34
C LEU A 189 -28.63 18.96 2.06
N LYS A 190 -29.64 18.45 2.75
CA LYS A 190 -29.76 17.09 3.27
C LYS A 190 -29.38 16.08 2.19
N ALA A 191 -28.27 15.37 2.37
CA ALA A 191 -27.98 14.14 1.66
C ALA A 191 -28.23 12.97 2.62
N GLU A 192 -29.10 12.06 2.20
CA GLU A 192 -29.47 10.87 2.95
C GLU A 192 -28.31 9.90 3.17
N ASP A 193 -28.51 9.10 4.20
CA ASP A 193 -27.60 8.30 5.00
C ASP A 193 -27.04 7.08 4.26
N ARG A 194 -26.05 7.28 3.39
CA ARG A 194 -25.16 6.22 2.88
C ARG A 194 -23.73 6.73 2.76
N HIS A 195 -22.99 6.67 3.86
CA HIS A 195 -21.55 6.92 3.84
C HIS A 195 -20.83 5.78 3.09
N SER A 196 -20.53 5.99 1.81
CA SER A 196 -19.56 5.17 1.08
C SER A 196 -18.16 5.38 1.70
N ALA A 197 -17.31 4.36 1.70
CA ALA A 197 -15.97 4.44 2.28
C ALA A 197 -15.10 5.56 1.66
N GLY A 198 -15.46 6.04 0.47
CA GLY A 198 -14.84 7.21 -0.19
C GLY A 198 -15.17 8.56 0.46
N ASP A 199 -16.26 8.67 1.24
CA ASP A 199 -16.72 9.93 1.83
C ASP A 199 -15.94 10.29 3.12
N LEU A 200 -15.27 9.30 3.72
CA LEU A 200 -14.34 9.49 4.85
C LEU A 200 -13.01 10.16 4.42
N LEU A 201 -12.76 10.30 3.12
CA LEU A 201 -11.55 10.98 2.59
C LEU A 201 -11.57 12.50 2.82
N ARG A 202 -12.70 13.09 3.25
CA ARG A 202 -12.83 14.53 3.56
C ARG A 202 -11.81 15.03 4.60
N ALA A 203 -11.27 14.15 5.45
CA ALA A 203 -10.42 14.56 6.57
C ALA A 203 -8.89 14.42 6.35
N TRP A 204 -8.41 13.94 5.19
CA TRP A 204 -7.03 13.44 5.10
C TRP A 204 -6.17 14.03 3.98
N SER A 205 -6.60 15.11 3.33
CA SER A 205 -5.69 15.94 2.54
C SER A 205 -4.62 16.53 3.48
N PRO A 206 -3.32 16.23 3.32
CA PRO A 206 -2.29 16.88 4.10
C PRO A 206 -2.35 18.39 3.84
N PRO A 207 -2.38 19.27 4.86
CA PRO A 207 -2.39 20.69 4.61
C PRO A 207 -1.06 21.09 3.94
N THR A 208 -1.11 21.43 2.66
CA THR A 208 -0.01 22.07 1.94
C THR A 208 0.08 23.54 2.31
N THR A 209 0.33 23.84 3.59
CA THR A 209 0.68 25.20 4.03
C THR A 209 2.04 25.16 4.68
N ARG A 210 3.09 25.36 3.87
CA ARG A 210 4.43 25.70 4.39
C ARG A 210 4.33 27.01 5.17
N LEU A 211 4.36 26.93 6.50
CA LEU A 211 4.60 28.10 7.33
C LEU A 211 6.00 28.66 7.00
N LYS A 212 6.04 29.74 6.22
CA LYS A 212 7.20 30.62 6.13
C LYS A 212 7.40 31.26 7.50
N ARG A 213 8.38 30.79 8.29
CA ARG A 213 8.97 31.60 9.35
C ARG A 213 10.37 31.99 8.92
N THR A 214 10.47 33.26 8.57
CA THR A 214 11.66 34.03 8.26
C THR A 214 12.71 33.88 9.36
N ALA A 215 13.94 33.58 8.97
CA ALA A 215 15.10 33.58 9.83
C ALA A 215 15.58 35.01 10.08
N THR A 216 15.86 35.35 11.34
CA THR A 216 16.86 36.35 11.73
C THR A 216 17.52 35.87 13.00
N GLY A 217 18.83 35.66 12.94
CA GLY A 217 19.64 35.18 14.04
C GLY A 217 20.07 36.25 15.02
N ILE A 218 20.67 35.81 16.13
CA ILE A 218 21.82 36.44 16.76
C ILE A 218 22.56 35.40 17.61
N THR A 219 23.87 35.37 17.40
CA THR A 219 24.91 34.62 18.10
C THR A 219 25.06 35.09 19.55
N ARG A 220 25.38 34.19 20.50
CA ARG A 220 26.45 34.37 21.51
C ARG A 220 26.66 33.13 22.38
N ALA A 221 27.90 32.95 22.79
CA ALA A 221 28.52 31.74 23.34
C ALA A 221 28.68 31.75 24.87
N SER A 222 28.87 30.55 25.46
CA SER A 222 29.81 30.17 26.55
C SER A 222 29.43 28.73 27.01
N SER A 223 30.28 27.71 26.92
CA SER A 223 31.50 27.35 27.68
C SER A 223 31.26 26.83 29.11
N PHE A 224 31.94 25.71 29.42
CA PHE A 224 32.04 24.91 30.67
C PHE A 224 30.89 23.90 30.92
N GLY A 225 31.12 22.66 31.34
CA GLY A 225 32.34 21.97 31.76
C GLY A 225 32.07 20.48 32.08
N SER A 226 33.16 19.72 32.09
CA SER A 226 33.36 18.27 32.24
C SER A 226 32.77 17.52 33.46
N THR A 227 32.66 16.18 33.27
CA THR A 227 32.92 15.03 34.22
C THR A 227 31.97 14.86 35.43
N ASP A 228 31.64 13.68 35.96
CA ASP A 228 32.02 12.28 35.74
C ASP A 228 30.98 11.35 36.44
N SER A 229 31.16 10.03 36.26
CA SER A 229 30.85 8.95 37.23
C SER A 229 29.49 8.19 37.24
N ALA A 230 29.64 6.91 36.89
CA ALA A 230 29.35 5.71 37.71
C ALA A 230 27.92 5.09 37.79
N VAL A 231 27.77 3.98 37.04
CA VAL A 231 27.35 2.61 37.46
C VAL A 231 26.42 2.41 38.67
N SER A 232 25.27 1.76 38.45
CA SER A 232 24.73 0.57 39.17
C SER A 232 23.28 0.26 38.70
N VAL A 233 22.97 -0.86 38.03
CA VAL A 233 22.68 -2.24 38.49
C VAL A 233 21.29 -2.46 39.16
N SER A 234 20.37 -3.03 38.35
CA SER A 234 19.47 -4.19 38.60
C SER A 234 18.07 -4.12 39.26
N LYS A 235 17.25 -5.08 38.76
CA LYS A 235 16.05 -5.81 39.28
C LYS A 235 14.68 -5.25 38.85
N LYS A 236 13.88 -5.92 38.00
CA LYS A 236 13.20 -7.25 38.03
C LYS A 236 11.80 -7.18 38.68
N SER A 237 10.78 -7.68 37.94
CA SER A 237 9.53 -8.40 38.33
C SER A 237 8.30 -7.85 37.60
N LYS A 238 7.17 -8.54 37.30
CA LYS A 238 6.71 -9.94 37.17
C LYS A 238 5.16 -9.84 36.90
N ILE A 239 4.53 -10.87 36.31
CA ILE A 239 3.06 -11.16 36.18
C ILE A 239 2.36 -10.39 35.03
N GLY A 240 1.57 -10.97 34.10
CA GLY A 240 1.02 -12.33 33.93
C GLY A 240 -0.53 -12.31 33.99
N HIS A 241 -1.25 -12.44 32.86
CA HIS A 241 -2.68 -12.79 32.84
C HIS A 241 -3.05 -13.59 31.58
N ALA A 242 -3.91 -14.60 31.79
CA ALA A 242 -4.31 -15.66 30.87
C ALA A 242 -5.56 -15.29 30.01
N PRO A 243 -5.88 -16.09 28.96
CA PRO A 243 -6.90 -15.76 27.95
C PRO A 243 -8.29 -16.39 28.22
N CYS A 244 -9.36 -15.78 27.69
CA CYS A 244 -10.71 -16.34 27.67
C CYS A 244 -11.06 -16.88 26.28
N ALA A 245 -11.66 -18.07 26.27
CA ALA A 245 -12.11 -18.82 25.10
C ALA A 245 -13.55 -18.45 24.70
N MET A 246 -13.89 -18.61 23.41
CA MET A 246 -15.26 -18.47 22.87
C MET A 246 -15.72 -19.79 22.22
N PRO A 247 -17.01 -20.16 22.31
CA PRO A 247 -17.58 -21.30 21.60
C PRO A 247 -18.12 -20.91 20.21
N GLY A 248 -18.14 -21.90 19.31
CA GLY A 248 -18.41 -21.74 17.88
C GLY A 248 -19.87 -21.56 17.47
N VAL A 249 -20.06 -21.20 16.21
CA VAL A 249 -21.34 -21.21 15.49
C VAL A 249 -21.08 -21.65 14.05
N GLU A 250 -21.98 -22.50 13.54
CA GLU A 250 -21.96 -23.19 12.24
C GLU A 250 -22.13 -22.25 11.04
N VAL A 251 -21.50 -22.64 9.92
CA VAL A 251 -21.60 -22.00 8.60
C VAL A 251 -22.71 -22.67 7.79
N ARG A 252 -23.59 -21.89 7.17
CA ARG A 252 -24.55 -22.36 6.15
C ARG A 252 -24.08 -21.95 4.75
N ASP A 253 -23.91 -22.95 3.90
CA ASP A 253 -23.56 -22.81 2.49
C ASP A 253 -24.67 -22.14 1.66
N TRP A 254 -24.29 -21.28 0.72
CA TRP A 254 -25.16 -20.90 -0.40
C TRP A 254 -24.47 -21.21 -1.73
N ARG A 255 -25.08 -22.14 -2.48
CA ARG A 255 -24.74 -22.46 -3.88
C ARG A 255 -25.13 -21.31 -4.80
N ALA A 256 -24.23 -20.93 -5.70
CA ALA A 256 -24.58 -20.13 -6.87
C ALA A 256 -24.93 -21.06 -8.05
N GLU A 257 -26.16 -20.96 -8.55
CA GLU A 257 -26.53 -21.42 -9.89
C GLU A 257 -26.11 -20.35 -10.92
N ALA A 258 -25.55 -20.83 -12.03
CA ALA A 258 -25.19 -20.04 -13.19
C ALA A 258 -26.32 -20.06 -14.22
N VAL A 259 -26.47 -18.94 -14.94
CA VAL A 259 -27.14 -18.86 -16.25
C VAL A 259 -26.17 -18.23 -17.23
#